data_AF-A0A2P5FFL7-F1
#
_entry.id   AF-A0A2P5FFL7-F1
#
_cell.length_a   1.000
_cell.length_b   1.000
_cell.length_c   1.000
_cell.angle_alpha   90.00
_cell.angle_beta   90.00
_cell.angle_gamma   90.00
#
_symmetry.space_group_name_H-M   'P 1'
#
loop_
_entity.id
_entity.type
_entity.pdbx_description
1 polymer ?
#
loop_
_entity_poly.entity_id
_entity_poly.type
_entity_poly.pdbx_seq_one_letter_code
_entity_poly.pdbx_strand_id
1 'polypeptide(L)' 'MICAAVGRDHLGSIIFSITEKNQATSPLVGEIRAAILGIKEALKLKIKFCVLEGDSRAVISSINTGAKY' A
#
# COMPACT_ATOMS: atom_id res chain seq x y z
N MET A 1 -8.20 11.64 -6.76
CA MET A 1 -6.77 11.33 -6.51
C MET A 1 -6.38 10.12 -7.34
N ILE A 2 -5.10 9.93 -7.63
CA ILE A 2 -4.59 8.69 -8.20
C ILE A 2 -3.67 8.08 -7.14
N CYS A 3 -3.94 6.83 -6.76
CA CYS A 3 -3.03 6.05 -5.95
C CYS A 3 -2.13 5.22 -6.84
N ALA A 4 -0.88 5.06 -6.40
CA ALA A 4 0.07 4.16 -7.01
C ALA A 4 0.62 3.22 -5.93
N ALA A 5 0.88 1.97 -6.30
CA ALA A 5 1.60 1.01 -5.48
C ALA A 5 2.64 0.29 -6.34
N VAL A 6 3.84 0.14 -5.79
CA VAL A 6 4.96 -0.55 -6.46
C VAL A 6 5.43 -1.67 -5.53
N GLY A 7 5.39 -2.90 -6.03
CA GLY A 7 6.01 -4.03 -5.37
C GLY A 7 7.43 -4.22 -5.87
N ARG A 8 8.37 -4.47 -4.96
CA ARG A 8 9.76 -4.82 -5.29
C ARG A 8 10.16 -6.13 -4.63
N ASP A 9 11.04 -6.87 -5.26
CA ASP A 9 11.71 -8.00 -4.62
C ASP A 9 12.88 -7.52 -3.73
N HIS A 10 13.53 -8.48 -3.06
CA HIS A 10 14.68 -8.23 -2.18
C HIS A 10 15.93 -7.68 -2.90
N LEU A 11 15.98 -7.73 -4.24
CA LEU A 11 17.05 -7.14 -5.05
C LEU A 11 16.66 -5.72 -5.53
N GLY A 12 15.46 -5.25 -5.18
CA GLY A 12 14.92 -3.97 -5.61
C GLY A 12 14.26 -4.00 -6.99
N SER A 13 14.14 -5.16 -7.63
CA SER A 13 13.49 -5.31 -8.93
C SER A 13 11.99 -5.12 -8.81
N ILE A 14 11.38 -4.36 -9.73
CA ILE A 14 9.93 -4.15 -9.75
C ILE A 14 9.24 -5.45 -10.16
N ILE A 15 8.42 -5.99 -9.26
CA ILE A 15 7.58 -7.17 -9.51
C ILE A 15 6.17 -6.78 -9.98
N PHE A 16 5.67 -5.61 -9.56
CA PHE A 16 4.45 -5.01 -10.08
C PHE A 16 4.45 -3.50 -9.87
N SER A 17 3.72 -2.80 -10.74
CA SER A 17 3.39 -1.38 -10.59
C SER A 17 1.95 -1.18 -11.01
N ILE A 18 1.11 -0.70 -10.10
CA ILE A 18 -0.32 -0.52 -10.34
C ILE A 18 -0.78 0.86 -9.91
N THR A 19 -1.76 1.38 -10.62
CA THR A 19 -2.41 2.66 -10.32
C THR A 19 -3.91 2.48 -10.26
N GLU A 20 -4.57 3.17 -9.33
CA GLU A 20 -6.02 3.20 -9.24
C GLU A 20 -6.49 4.64 -9.07
N LYS A 21 -7.50 5.03 -9.85
CA LYS A 21 -8.19 6.31 -9.66
C LYS A 21 -9.21 6.15 -8.53
N ASN A 22 -9.10 6.99 -7.53
CA ASN A 22 -9.91 6.92 -6.32
C ASN A 22 -10.43 8.29 -5.89
N GLN A 23 -11.65 8.29 -5.36
CA GLN A 23 -12.30 9.46 -4.77
C GLN A 23 -11.91 9.59 -3.28
N ALA A 24 -10.62 9.82 -3.02
CA ALA A 24 -10.15 10.13 -1.68
C ALA A 24 -10.62 11.54 -1.27
N THR A 25 -11.24 11.66 -0.10
CA THR A 25 -11.75 12.92 0.47
C THR A 25 -10.66 13.73 1.18
N SER A 26 -9.51 13.10 1.49
CA SER A 26 -8.34 13.75 2.09
C SER A 26 -7.03 13.06 1.64
N PRO A 27 -5.87 13.71 1.81
CA PRO A 27 -4.56 13.09 1.54
C PRO A 27 -4.36 11.78 2.32
N LEU A 28 -4.68 11.77 3.62
CA LEU A 28 -4.58 10.59 4.48
C LEU A 28 -5.43 9.41 3.96
N VAL A 29 -6.66 9.67 3.51
CA VAL A 29 -7.51 8.63 2.88
C VAL A 29 -6.86 8.10 1.59
N GLY A 30 -6.16 8.95 0.84
CA GLY A 30 -5.37 8.57 -0.31
C GLY A 30 -4.25 7.61 0.02
N GLU A 31 -3.45 7.93 1.05
CA GLU A 31 -2.35 7.10 1.54
C GLU A 31 -2.83 5.72 2.01
N ILE A 32 -3.93 5.68 2.80
CA ILE A 32 -4.56 4.42 3.23
C ILE A 32 -4.98 3.59 2.00
N ARG A 33 -5.59 4.22 1.00
CA ARG A 33 -6.03 3.53 -0.22
C ARG A 33 -4.85 3.02 -1.06
N ALA A 34 -3.74 3.76 -1.13
CA ALA A 34 -2.53 3.32 -1.80
C ALA A 34 -1.90 2.10 -1.11
N ALA A 35 -1.83 2.11 0.23
CA ALA A 35 -1.36 0.96 1.00
C ALA A 35 -2.24 -0.28 0.77
N ILE A 36 -3.57 -0.13 0.83
CA ILE A 36 -4.52 -1.22 0.55
C ILE A 36 -4.38 -1.74 -0.88
N LEU A 37 -4.16 -0.85 -1.86
CA LEU A 37 -3.95 -1.22 -3.26
C LEU A 37 -2.74 -2.14 -3.41
N GLY A 38 -1.60 -1.78 -2.80
CA GLY A 38 -0.39 -2.61 -2.79
C GLY A 38 -0.59 -3.96 -2.10
N ILE A 39 -1.24 -3.98 -0.93
CA ILE A 39 -1.53 -5.22 -0.18
C ILE A 39 -2.42 -6.15 -1.02
N LYS A 40 -3.48 -5.63 -1.64
CA LYS A 40 -4.38 -6.42 -2.48
C LYS A 40 -3.64 -7.07 -3.65
N GLU A 41 -2.74 -6.34 -4.29
CA GLU A 41 -1.96 -6.88 -5.41
C GLU A 41 -0.97 -7.95 -4.95
N ALA A 42 -0.28 -7.72 -3.83
CA ALA A 42 0.60 -8.73 -3.23
C ALA A 42 -0.16 -10.03 -2.90
N LEU A 43 -1.39 -9.92 -2.37
CA LEU A 43 -2.25 -11.07 -2.08
C LEU A 43 -2.68 -11.81 -3.35
N LYS A 44 -3.04 -11.10 -4.43
CA LYS A 44 -3.35 -11.74 -5.73
C LYS A 44 -2.17 -12.54 -6.28
N LEU A 45 -0.96 -12.01 -6.13
CA LEU A 45 0.29 -12.65 -6.54
C LEU A 45 0.75 -13.74 -5.55
N LYS A 46 -0.03 -14.04 -4.51
CA LYS A 46 0.27 -15.04 -3.48
C LYS A 46 1.60 -14.77 -2.74
N ILE A 47 1.99 -13.50 -2.62
CA ILE A 47 3.16 -13.08 -1.86
C ILE A 47 2.83 -13.20 -0.38
N LYS A 48 3.53 -14.10 0.32
CA LYS A 48 3.27 -14.40 1.73
C LYS A 48 3.81 -13.35 2.71
N PHE A 49 4.97 -12.77 2.39
CA PHE A 49 5.65 -11.82 3.25
C PHE A 49 5.99 -10.59 2.44
N CYS A 50 5.56 -9.43 2.92
CA CYS A 50 5.91 -8.14 2.33
C CYS A 50 6.17 -7.12 3.44
N VAL A 51 7.08 -6.19 3.17
CA VAL A 51 7.27 -4.99 3.97
C VAL A 51 6.46 -3.89 3.31
N LEU A 52 5.62 -3.21 4.09
CA LEU A 52 4.89 -2.05 3.61
C LEU A 52 5.72 -0.79 3.86
N GLU A 53 6.00 -0.05 2.79
CA GLU A 53 6.73 1.20 2.84
C GLU A 53 5.83 2.36 2.39
N GLY A 54 5.94 3.49 3.08
CA GLY A 54 5.18 4.71 2.80
C GLY A 54 5.71 5.86 3.66
N ASP A 55 5.47 7.09 3.22
CA ASP A 55 5.87 8.32 3.90
C ASP A 55 4.97 8.67 5.09
N SER A 56 3.74 8.16 5.10
CA SER A 56 2.78 8.40 6.16
C SER A 56 2.96 7.50 7.37
N ARG A 57 3.61 8.04 8.41
CA ARG A 57 3.76 7.36 9.70
C ARG A 57 2.42 6.92 10.28
N ALA A 58 1.37 7.75 10.15
CA ALA A 58 0.04 7.44 10.64
C ALA A 58 -0.50 6.15 10.00
N VAL A 59 -0.46 6.05 8.67
CA VAL A 59 -0.93 4.87 7.94
C VAL A 59 -0.14 3.62 8.29
N ILE A 60 1.20 3.69 8.28
CA ILE A 60 2.05 2.54 8.61
C ILE A 60 1.80 2.07 10.05
N SER A 61 1.68 3.00 11.00
CA SER A 61 1.41 2.66 12.40
C SER A 61 0.03 2.03 12.63
N SER A 62 -1.01 2.53 11.96
CA SER A 62 -2.37 1.98 12.05
C SER A 62 -2.47 0.58 11.45
N ILE A 63 -1.75 0.30 10.36
CA ILE A 63 -1.71 -1.03 9.73
C ILE A 63 -0.95 -2.01 10.63
N ASN A 64 0.21 -1.63 11.17
CA ASN A 64 1.02 -2.50 12.03
C ASN A 64 0.33 -2.86 13.35
N THR A 65 -0.51 -1.97 13.88
CA THR A 65 -1.22 -2.19 15.16
C THR A 65 -2.57 -2.90 14.99
N GLY A 66 -2.97 -3.23 13.75
CA GLY A 66 -4.23 -3.89 13.46
C GLY A 66 -5.46 -3.03 13.80
N ALA A 67 -5.36 -1.71 13.56
CA ALA A 67 -6.42 -0.72 13.76
C ALA A 67 -7.34 -1.00 14.97
N LYS A 68 -6.84 -0.76 16.19
CA LYS A 68 -7.69 -0.59 17.37
C LYS A 68 -8.21 0.85 17.38
N TYR A 69 -9.38 1.07 16.77
CA TYR A 69 -10.22 2.23 17.07
C TYR A 69 -11.19 1.86 18.20
#